data_AF-A0AAZ3NRB7-F1
#
_entry.id   AF-A0AAZ3NRB7-F1
#
_cell.length_a   1.000
_cell.length_b   1.000
_cell.length_c   1.000
_cell.angle_alpha   90.00
_cell.angle_beta   90.00
_cell.angle_gamma   90.00
#
_symmetry.space_group_name_H-M   'P 1'
#
loop_
_entity.id
_entity.type
_entity.pdbx_description
1 polymer ?
#
loop_
_entity_poly.entity_id
_entity_poly.type
_entity_poly.pdbx_seq_one_letter_code
_entity_poly.pdbx_strand_id
1 'polypeptide(L)'
;MVIKVFIASSSGSTAIKKQQQDIMGFLTVNKIDFEECDIVTNEDNRKWMRENVPEDFRPTTGVPLPPQIFNEEQYCGNYEAFFDAREEHAVYAFLGLTAPLGSKVKTMVLWTYSVCQNHRKQRPWPDRSNSSHMVLVSGPQCPLLAFSSQLYSSLPVLVWNTSSQTNHRALFCCKM
;
A
#
# COMPACT_ATOMS: atom_id res chain seq x y z
N MET A 1 -10.86 15.99 -11.89
CA MET A 1 -9.78 15.26 -11.20
C MET A 1 -8.69 16.25 -10.85
N VAL A 2 -8.58 16.60 -9.57
CA VAL A 2 -7.55 17.51 -9.05
C VAL A 2 -6.90 16.83 -7.85
N ILE A 3 -5.59 16.65 -7.90
CA ILE A 3 -4.83 16.09 -6.79
C ILE A 3 -4.59 17.21 -5.78
N LYS A 4 -5.04 17.02 -4.54
CA LYS A 4 -4.79 17.94 -3.42
C LYS A 4 -3.73 17.34 -2.52
N VAL A 5 -2.67 18.10 -2.27
CA VAL A 5 -1.59 17.69 -1.38
C VAL A 5 -1.59 18.62 -0.18
N PHE A 6 -1.97 18.08 0.98
CA PHE A 6 -1.94 18.82 2.23
C PHE A 6 -0.52 18.85 2.78
N ILE A 7 0.01 20.06 2.95
CA ILE A 7 1.38 20.30 3.42
C ILE A 7 1.38 21.19 4.66
N ALA A 8 2.54 21.28 5.30
CA ALA A 8 2.81 22.25 6.34
C ALA A 8 4.06 23.05 5.98
N SER A 9 3.86 24.20 5.33
CA SER A 9 4.94 25.03 4.77
C SER A 9 6.02 25.38 5.81
N SER A 10 5.62 25.70 7.03
CA SER A 10 6.48 26.05 8.16
C SER A 10 6.59 24.94 9.21
N SER A 11 6.61 23.68 8.79
CA SER A 11 6.87 22.55 9.70
C SER A 11 8.21 22.68 10.44
N GLY A 12 8.26 22.28 11.72
CA GLY A 12 9.51 22.18 12.48
C GLY A 12 10.33 20.92 12.18
N SER A 13 9.70 19.90 11.58
CA SER A 13 10.33 18.61 11.29
C SER A 13 10.97 18.61 9.91
N THR A 14 12.27 18.34 9.86
CA THR A 14 13.02 18.20 8.60
C THR A 14 12.58 16.98 7.80
N ALA A 15 12.15 15.90 8.47
CA ALA A 15 11.62 14.72 7.80
C ALA A 15 10.33 15.05 7.03
N ILE A 16 9.39 15.74 7.69
CA ILE A 16 8.12 16.16 7.07
C ILE A 16 8.36 17.06 5.85
N LYS A 17 9.30 18.01 5.95
CA LYS A 17 9.65 18.88 4.80
C LYS A 17 10.17 18.08 3.61
N LYS A 18 11.07 17.12 3.85
CA LYS A 18 11.62 16.27 2.79
C LYS A 18 10.55 15.41 2.12
N GLN A 19 9.65 14.83 2.91
CA GLN A 19 8.54 14.02 2.40
C GLN A 19 7.58 14.84 1.52
N GLN A 20 7.23 16.05 1.95
CA GLN A 20 6.40 16.97 1.15
C GLN A 20 7.10 17.34 -0.17
N GLN A 21 8.38 17.72 -0.09
CA GLN A 21 9.17 18.06 -1.27
C GLN A 21 9.29 16.90 -2.26
N ASP A 22 9.45 15.66 -1.78
CA ASP A 22 9.54 14.49 -2.64
C ASP A 22 8.23 14.22 -3.38
N ILE A 23 7.07 14.31 -2.71
CA ILE A 23 5.76 14.17 -3.36
C ILE A 23 5.56 15.28 -4.40
N MET A 24 5.70 16.55 -4.00
CA MET A 24 5.48 17.69 -4.90
C MET A 24 6.45 17.67 -6.09
N GLY A 25 7.71 17.32 -5.83
CA GLY A 25 8.73 17.15 -6.87
C GLY A 25 8.37 16.04 -7.85
N PHE A 26 7.90 14.88 -7.35
CA PHE A 26 7.45 13.80 -8.20
C PHE A 26 6.26 14.22 -9.09
N LEU A 27 5.24 14.85 -8.52
CA LEU A 27 4.06 15.29 -9.27
C LEU A 27 4.43 16.30 -10.37
N THR A 28 5.30 17.25 -10.03
CA THR A 28 5.82 18.26 -10.97
C THR A 28 6.58 17.63 -12.13
N VAL A 29 7.52 16.71 -11.86
CA VAL A 29 8.31 16.04 -12.91
C VAL A 29 7.44 15.19 -13.82
N ASN A 30 6.40 14.56 -13.27
CA ASN A 30 5.44 13.75 -14.02
C ASN A 30 4.34 14.57 -14.71
N LYS A 31 4.36 15.91 -14.58
CA LYS A 31 3.34 16.82 -15.14
C LYS A 31 1.93 16.46 -14.68
N ILE A 32 1.79 16.07 -13.42
CA ILE A 32 0.51 15.87 -12.77
C ILE A 32 0.15 17.18 -12.09
N ASP A 33 -0.95 17.80 -12.51
CA ASP A 33 -1.44 19.03 -11.88
C ASP A 33 -1.96 18.72 -10.46
N PHE A 34 -1.51 19.51 -9.50
CA PHE A 34 -1.91 19.38 -8.10
C PHE A 34 -2.06 20.74 -7.43
N GLU A 35 -2.83 20.76 -6.35
CA GLU A 35 -3.04 21.92 -5.49
C GLU A 35 -2.32 21.71 -4.17
N GLU A 36 -1.54 22.72 -3.75
CA GLU A 36 -0.88 22.75 -2.45
C GLU A 36 -1.82 23.32 -1.39
N CYS A 37 -2.33 22.48 -0.51
CA CYS A 37 -3.22 22.88 0.57
C CYS A 37 -2.42 23.03 1.87
N ASP A 38 -1.88 24.22 2.13
CA ASP A 38 -1.10 24.45 3.37
C ASP A 38 -2.02 24.52 4.60
N ILE A 39 -1.73 23.68 5.60
CA ILE A 39 -2.49 23.58 6.86
C ILE A 39 -1.98 24.55 7.92
N VAL A 40 -0.82 25.19 7.72
CA VAL A 40 -0.27 26.13 8.70
C VAL A 40 -0.82 27.53 8.48
N THR A 41 -0.90 27.96 7.23
CA THR A 41 -1.41 29.29 6.86
C THR A 41 -2.93 29.32 6.72
N ASN A 42 -3.57 28.19 6.42
CA ASN A 42 -5.03 28.09 6.27
C ASN A 42 -5.63 27.10 7.28
N GLU A 43 -6.49 27.60 8.16
CA GLU A 43 -7.16 26.79 9.17
C GLU A 43 -8.22 25.85 8.59
N ASP A 44 -8.90 26.25 7.51
CA ASP A 44 -9.92 25.42 6.88
C ASP A 44 -9.28 24.17 6.27
N ASN A 45 -8.13 24.32 5.61
CA ASN A 45 -7.33 23.19 5.14
C ASN A 45 -6.95 22.24 6.28
N ARG A 46 -6.57 22.79 7.44
CA ARG A 46 -6.20 22.02 8.63
C ARG A 46 -7.37 21.21 9.18
N LYS A 47 -8.55 21.82 9.29
CA LYS A 47 -9.77 21.14 9.77
C LYS A 47 -10.21 20.09 8.77
N TRP A 48 -10.31 20.47 7.50
CA TRP A 48 -10.73 19.59 6.41
C TRP A 48 -9.83 18.36 6.31
N MET A 49 -8.51 18.52 6.34
CA MET A 49 -7.57 17.38 6.32
C MET A 49 -7.85 16.41 7.49
N ARG A 50 -8.03 16.92 8.71
CA ARG A 50 -8.25 16.06 9.88
C ARG A 50 -9.58 15.32 9.85
N GLU A 51 -10.62 15.97 9.33
CA GLU A 51 -11.96 15.39 9.21
C GLU A 51 -12.03 14.33 8.11
N ASN A 52 -11.36 14.57 6.98
CA ASN A 52 -11.44 13.71 5.79
C ASN A 52 -10.38 12.59 5.75
N VAL A 53 -9.36 12.62 6.63
CA VAL A 53 -8.50 11.44 6.82
C VAL A 53 -9.30 10.34 7.53
N PRO A 54 -9.45 9.14 6.92
CA PRO A 54 -10.20 8.04 7.50
C PRO A 54 -9.55 7.54 8.79
N GLU A 55 -10.39 7.08 9.73
CA GLU A 55 -9.95 6.66 11.06
C GLU A 55 -8.88 5.56 11.03
N ASP A 56 -9.00 4.61 10.11
CA ASP A 56 -8.04 3.50 9.91
C ASP A 56 -6.63 3.96 9.54
N PHE A 57 -6.48 5.18 9.02
CA PHE A 57 -5.21 5.78 8.60
C PHE A 57 -4.73 6.88 9.57
N ARG A 58 -5.49 7.13 10.65
CA ARG A 58 -5.04 8.04 11.71
C ARG A 58 -3.98 7.35 12.56
N PRO A 59 -2.96 8.08 13.04
CA PRO A 59 -1.97 7.51 13.95
C PRO A 59 -2.64 7.09 15.26
N THR A 60 -2.17 5.99 15.87
CA THR A 60 -2.68 5.45 17.15
C THR A 60 -2.74 6.50 18.26
N THR A 61 -1.81 7.46 18.22
CA THR A 61 -1.79 8.59 19.14
C THR A 61 -1.58 9.88 18.35
N GLY A 62 -2.55 10.79 18.42
CA GLY A 62 -2.42 12.16 17.91
C GLY A 62 -3.23 12.46 16.66
N VAL A 63 -2.84 13.53 15.96
CA VAL A 63 -3.52 14.02 14.75
C VAL A 63 -2.77 13.58 13.50
N PRO A 64 -3.45 13.40 12.36
CA PRO A 64 -2.77 13.11 11.10
C PRO A 64 -1.78 14.23 10.75
N LEU A 65 -0.56 13.84 10.40
CA LEU A 65 0.52 14.74 10.02
C LEU A 65 0.62 14.82 8.50
N PRO A 66 1.00 15.98 7.93
CA PRO A 66 1.27 16.08 6.51
C PRO A 66 2.60 15.38 6.14
N PRO A 67 2.80 14.93 4.89
CA PRO A 67 1.90 15.13 3.75
C PRO A 67 0.72 14.15 3.70
N GLN A 68 -0.45 14.64 3.28
CA GLN A 68 -1.65 13.82 3.02
C GLN A 68 -2.18 14.10 1.62
N ILE A 69 -2.46 13.06 0.85
CA ILE A 69 -2.82 13.16 -0.56
C ILE A 69 -4.28 12.77 -0.75
N PHE A 70 -5.00 13.61 -1.47
CA PHE A 70 -6.39 13.40 -1.85
C PHE A 70 -6.55 13.59 -3.35
N ASN A 71 -7.50 12.88 -3.93
CA ASN A 71 -8.04 13.17 -5.25
C ASN A 71 -9.43 13.77 -5.04
N GLU A 72 -9.52 15.09 -5.16
CA GLU A 72 -10.70 15.89 -4.81
C GLU A 72 -11.12 15.72 -3.33
N GLU A 73 -12.06 14.83 -3.05
CA GLU A 73 -12.54 14.48 -1.70
C GLU A 73 -12.11 13.05 -1.27
N GLN A 74 -11.63 12.24 -2.22
CA GLN A 74 -11.24 10.87 -1.97
C GLN A 74 -9.83 10.82 -1.37
N TYR A 75 -9.69 10.20 -0.20
CA TYR A 75 -8.39 9.96 0.42
C TYR A 75 -7.58 8.93 -0.38
N CYS A 76 -6.37 9.32 -0.82
CA CYS A 76 -5.44 8.42 -1.50
C CYS A 76 -4.49 7.76 -0.50
N GLY A 77 -3.85 8.55 0.37
CA GLY A 77 -2.92 8.04 1.37
C GLY A 77 -1.97 9.07 1.96
N ASN A 78 -1.14 8.60 2.89
CA ASN A 78 -0.04 9.33 3.51
C ASN A 78 1.26 9.18 2.67
N TYR A 79 2.37 9.70 3.19
CA TYR A 79 3.69 9.56 2.53
C TYR A 79 4.11 8.10 2.30
N GLU A 80 3.93 7.23 3.29
CA GLU A 80 4.34 5.82 3.19
C GLU A 80 3.58 5.10 2.06
N ALA A 81 2.26 5.28 1.99
CA ALA A 81 1.46 4.70 0.92
C ALA A 81 1.85 5.23 -0.47
N PHE A 82 2.22 6.52 -0.57
CA PHE A 82 2.75 7.08 -1.81
C PHE A 82 4.11 6.49 -2.18
N PHE A 83 4.99 6.30 -1.20
CA PHE A 83 6.31 5.71 -1.38
C PHE A 83 6.19 4.27 -1.90
N ASP A 84 5.35 3.45 -1.26
CA ASP A 84 5.07 2.07 -1.69
C ASP A 84 4.54 2.04 -3.14
N ALA A 85 3.56 2.90 -3.45
CA ALA A 85 3.02 3.02 -4.80
C ALA A 85 4.06 3.46 -5.83
N ARG A 86 5.06 4.26 -5.42
CA ARG A 86 6.18 4.68 -6.27
C ARG A 86 7.14 3.55 -6.54
N GLU A 87 7.47 2.74 -5.53
CA GLU A 87 8.32 1.54 -5.69
C GLU A 87 7.67 0.51 -6.60
N GLU A 88 6.33 0.36 -6.54
CA GLU A 88 5.57 -0.54 -7.41
C GLU A 88 5.23 0.06 -8.80
N HIS A 89 5.70 1.27 -9.10
CA HIS A 89 5.35 2.02 -10.31
C HIS A 89 3.83 2.18 -10.54
N ALA A 90 3.06 2.20 -9.46
CA ALA A 90 1.60 2.25 -9.43
C ALA A 90 1.04 3.61 -8.97
N VAL A 91 1.86 4.67 -8.94
CA VAL A 91 1.45 6.00 -8.44
C VAL A 91 0.21 6.55 -9.14
N TYR A 92 0.08 6.39 -10.45
CA TYR A 92 -1.11 6.84 -11.17
C TYR A 92 -2.38 6.15 -10.66
N ALA A 93 -2.32 4.83 -10.41
CA ALA A 93 -3.44 4.08 -9.84
C ALA A 93 -3.71 4.50 -8.39
N PHE A 94 -2.66 4.72 -7.59
CA PHE A 94 -2.76 5.24 -6.21
C PHE A 94 -3.46 6.60 -6.16
N LEU A 95 -3.15 7.50 -7.10
CA LEU A 95 -3.79 8.81 -7.24
C LEU A 95 -5.20 8.74 -7.86
N GLY A 96 -5.65 7.56 -8.30
CA GLY A 96 -6.92 7.41 -9.03
C GLY A 96 -6.91 8.03 -10.43
N LEU A 97 -5.74 8.17 -11.05
CA LEU A 97 -5.54 8.72 -12.38
C LEU A 97 -5.36 7.60 -13.41
N THR A 98 -5.83 7.85 -14.64
CA THR A 98 -5.55 6.96 -15.77
C THR A 98 -4.07 7.09 -16.15
N ALA A 99 -3.32 5.99 -16.04
CA ALA A 99 -1.91 5.99 -16.41
C ALA A 99 -1.76 6.33 -17.91
N PRO A 100 -0.79 7.19 -18.29
CA PRO A 100 -0.57 7.54 -19.68
C PRO A 100 -0.25 6.30 -20.52
N LEU A 101 -0.88 6.21 -21.69
CA LEU A 101 -0.74 5.09 -22.63
C LEU A 101 0.73 4.98 -23.08
N GLY A 102 1.46 4.03 -22.50
CA GLY A 102 2.91 3.84 -22.71
C GLY A 102 3.68 3.44 -21.44
N SER A 103 3.07 3.57 -20.27
CA SER A 103 3.59 3.07 -19.00
C SER A 103 3.47 1.53 -18.92
N LYS A 104 4.51 0.85 -18.43
CA LYS A 104 4.67 -0.63 -18.45
C LYS A 104 3.69 -1.44 -17.57
N VAL A 105 2.54 -0.87 -17.19
CA VAL A 105 1.70 -1.39 -16.11
C VAL A 105 0.29 -1.64 -16.64
N LYS A 106 0.11 -2.59 -17.56
CA LYS A 106 -1.21 -2.81 -18.18
C LYS A 106 -1.99 -4.04 -17.73
N THR A 107 -1.48 -4.94 -16.88
CA THR A 107 -2.26 -6.17 -16.64
C THR A 107 -2.17 -6.82 -15.25
N MET A 108 -1.06 -6.74 -14.50
CA MET A 108 -0.95 -7.53 -13.24
C MET A 108 -1.31 -6.77 -11.94
N VAL A 109 -1.04 -5.46 -11.85
CA VAL A 109 -1.16 -4.72 -10.57
C VAL A 109 -2.62 -4.38 -10.21
N LEU A 110 -3.48 -4.13 -11.20
CA LEU A 110 -4.90 -3.82 -10.95
C LEU A 110 -5.66 -5.00 -10.33
N TRP A 111 -5.29 -6.25 -10.66
CA TRP A 111 -5.93 -7.43 -10.07
C TRP A 111 -5.45 -7.67 -8.64
N THR A 112 -4.15 -7.53 -8.37
CA THR A 112 -3.60 -7.75 -7.01
C THR A 112 -4.03 -6.66 -6.03
N TYR A 113 -4.03 -5.38 -6.43
CA TYR A 113 -4.48 -4.29 -5.54
C TYR A 113 -5.98 -4.40 -5.22
N SER A 114 -6.80 -4.74 -6.22
CA SER A 114 -8.23 -4.97 -6.00
C SER A 114 -8.49 -6.18 -5.07
N VAL A 115 -7.69 -7.26 -5.19
CA VAL A 115 -7.75 -8.43 -4.30
C VAL A 115 -7.27 -8.10 -2.87
N CYS A 116 -6.17 -7.35 -2.71
CA CYS A 116 -5.68 -6.92 -1.40
C CYS A 116 -6.66 -5.99 -0.67
N GLN A 117 -7.28 -5.05 -1.38
CA GLN A 117 -8.29 -4.17 -0.77
C GLN A 117 -9.58 -4.94 -0.41
N ASN A 118 -9.97 -5.95 -1.20
CA ASN A 118 -11.10 -6.81 -0.85
C ASN A 118 -10.82 -7.66 0.39
N HIS A 119 -9.59 -8.17 0.56
CA HIS A 119 -9.20 -8.91 1.77
C HIS A 119 -9.16 -8.05 3.04
N ARG A 120 -8.80 -6.76 2.94
CA ARG A 120 -8.82 -5.83 4.08
C ARG A 120 -10.25 -5.54 4.56
N LYS A 121 -11.24 -5.48 3.66
CA LYS A 121 -12.65 -5.29 4.02
C LYS A 121 -13.33 -6.54 4.62
N GLN A 122 -12.75 -7.73 4.43
CA GLN A 122 -13.35 -9.01 4.85
C GLN A 122 -12.81 -9.56 6.19
N ARG A 123 -11.91 -8.86 6.89
CA ARG A 123 -11.46 -9.26 8.24
C ARG A 123 -11.78 -8.16 9.26
N PRO A 124 -12.83 -8.32 10.09
CA PRO A 124 -12.91 -7.60 11.35
C PRO A 124 -11.74 -8.04 12.24
N TRP A 125 -11.00 -7.08 12.82
CA TRP A 125 -10.01 -7.38 13.85
C TRP A 125 -10.72 -8.02 15.05
N PRO A 126 -10.18 -9.10 15.66
CA PRO A 126 -10.79 -9.64 16.86
C PRO A 126 -10.52 -8.70 18.04
N ASP A 127 -11.58 -8.40 18.79
CA ASP A 127 -11.51 -7.60 20.01
C ASP A 127 -10.59 -8.27 21.04
N ARG A 128 -9.63 -7.50 21.57
CA ARG A 128 -8.62 -7.99 22.52
C ARG A 128 -9.16 -8.05 23.95
N SER A 129 -10.26 -8.76 24.15
CA SER A 129 -10.82 -8.97 25.49
C SER A 129 -11.68 -10.24 25.63
N ASN A 130 -11.16 -11.43 25.29
CA ASN A 130 -11.43 -12.61 26.13
C ASN A 130 -10.58 -13.84 25.80
N SER A 131 -10.40 -14.64 26.84
CA SER A 131 -9.57 -15.83 26.99
C SER A 131 -10.03 -17.04 26.17
N SER A 132 -9.05 -17.88 25.79
CA SER A 132 -9.15 -19.33 25.58
C SER A 132 -10.11 -19.85 24.51
N HIS A 133 -9.67 -19.88 23.25
CA HIS A 133 -9.87 -21.00 22.31
C HIS A 133 -9.15 -20.67 20.99
N MET A 134 -8.05 -21.38 20.68
CA MET A 134 -7.47 -21.34 19.33
C MET A 134 -8.34 -22.21 18.43
N VAL A 135 -9.20 -21.58 17.62
CA VAL A 135 -9.85 -22.26 16.49
C VAL A 135 -8.98 -22.02 15.26
N LEU A 136 -8.30 -23.06 14.80
CA LEU A 136 -7.68 -23.11 13.47
C LEU A 136 -8.80 -23.09 12.42
N VAL A 137 -9.15 -21.89 11.95
CA VAL A 137 -10.00 -21.76 10.76
C VAL A 137 -9.10 -21.94 9.54
N SER A 138 -9.17 -23.11 8.94
CA SER A 138 -8.61 -23.41 7.61
C SER A 138 -9.20 -22.43 6.58
N GLY A 139 -8.38 -21.48 6.14
CA GLY A 139 -8.70 -20.60 5.01
C GLY A 139 -8.65 -21.35 3.66
N PRO A 140 -9.32 -20.84 2.62
CA PRO A 140 -9.42 -21.50 1.33
C PRO A 140 -8.04 -21.57 0.65
N GLN A 141 -7.76 -22.72 0.05
CA GLN A 141 -6.60 -23.00 -0.78
C GLN A 141 -6.40 -21.92 -1.84
N CYS A 142 -5.22 -21.30 -1.85
CA CYS A 142 -4.75 -20.46 -2.94
C CYS A 142 -4.56 -21.32 -4.21
N PRO A 143 -5.23 -21.04 -5.34
CA PRO A 143 -4.88 -21.63 -6.62
C PRO A 143 -3.95 -20.67 -7.35
N LEU A 144 -2.68 -20.66 -6.98
CA LEU A 144 -1.62 -20.13 -7.84
C LEU A 144 -0.46 -21.13 -7.81
N LEU A 145 0.11 -21.33 -9.00
CA LEU A 145 1.23 -22.23 -9.35
C LEU A 145 0.84 -23.59 -9.94
N ALA A 146 0.20 -23.56 -11.11
CA ALA A 146 0.26 -24.68 -12.07
C ALA A 146 0.35 -24.15 -13.51
N PHE A 147 1.42 -23.45 -13.86
CA PHE A 147 1.89 -23.16 -15.24
C PHE A 147 3.29 -22.54 -15.04
N SER A 148 4.41 -23.21 -15.26
CA SER A 148 4.95 -23.63 -16.55
C SER A 148 6.07 -24.64 -16.30
N SER A 149 5.89 -25.87 -16.77
CA SER A 149 6.91 -26.92 -16.81
C SER A 149 7.21 -27.26 -18.27
N GLN A 150 7.81 -26.32 -19.00
CA GLN A 150 8.40 -26.59 -20.31
C GLN A 150 9.65 -25.74 -20.49
N LEU A 151 10.78 -26.32 -20.13
CA LEU A 151 12.13 -26.19 -20.72
C LEU A 151 13.18 -26.45 -19.63
N TYR A 152 13.44 -27.73 -19.36
CA TYR A 152 14.79 -28.18 -19.02
C TYR A 152 14.87 -29.66 -19.44
N SER A 153 15.38 -29.84 -20.65
CA SER A 153 15.78 -31.13 -21.21
C SER A 153 17.12 -31.57 -20.61
N SER A 154 17.22 -32.88 -20.34
CA SER A 154 18.42 -33.72 -20.40
C SER A 154 19.09 -34.17 -19.08
N LEU A 155 18.92 -35.48 -18.82
CA LEU A 155 19.79 -36.45 -18.09
C LEU A 155 19.64 -36.59 -16.54
N PRO A 156 19.93 -37.76 -15.93
CA PRO A 156 18.97 -38.87 -15.83
C PRO A 156 18.70 -39.37 -14.39
N VAL A 157 17.55 -40.04 -14.28
CA VAL A 157 17.07 -41.02 -13.30
C VAL A 157 18.06 -41.49 -12.20
N LEU A 158 17.69 -41.21 -10.95
CA LEU A 158 17.95 -42.07 -9.79
C LEU A 158 16.64 -42.20 -8.99
N VAL A 159 15.96 -43.33 -9.18
CA VAL A 159 14.89 -43.83 -8.29
C VAL A 159 15.60 -44.49 -7.09
N TRP A 160 15.24 -44.20 -5.85
CA TRP A 160 14.40 -44.96 -4.88
C TRP A 160 14.77 -44.26 -3.53
N ASN A 161 13.93 -44.02 -2.53
CA ASN A 161 12.95 -44.88 -1.90
C ASN A 161 12.12 -44.04 -0.90
N THR A 162 10.89 -44.44 -0.66
CA THR A 162 9.91 -43.84 0.25
C THR A 162 10.30 -44.03 1.73
N SER A 163 10.35 -42.95 2.51
CA SER A 163 10.06 -43.02 3.96
C SER A 163 9.82 -41.63 4.54
N SER A 164 8.61 -41.46 5.08
CA SER A 164 8.23 -40.71 6.28
C SER A 164 8.89 -39.35 6.60
N GLN A 165 8.01 -38.36 6.68
CA GLN A 165 7.99 -37.26 7.65
C GLN A 165 9.00 -36.10 7.56
N THR A 166 8.35 -34.92 7.45
CA THR A 166 8.72 -33.62 8.03
C THR A 166 9.85 -32.84 7.34
N ASN A 167 9.40 -31.89 6.51
CA ASN A 167 10.20 -30.83 5.92
C ASN A 167 10.95 -30.01 6.96
N HIS A 168 12.24 -29.87 6.73
CA HIS A 168 13.02 -28.72 7.16
C HIS A 168 12.57 -27.44 6.42
N ARG A 169 12.62 -26.33 7.17
CA ARG A 169 13.00 -24.98 6.73
C ARG A 169 12.13 -24.27 5.68
N ALA A 170 11.42 -23.26 6.16
CA ALA A 170 11.67 -21.88 5.71
C ALA A 170 11.41 -20.92 6.87
N LEU A 171 12.49 -20.56 7.58
CA LEU A 171 12.53 -19.26 8.24
C LEU A 171 12.43 -18.20 7.15
N PHE A 172 11.40 -17.37 7.17
CA PHE A 172 11.52 -16.01 6.67
C PHE A 172 10.81 -15.07 7.65
N CYS A 173 11.57 -14.04 8.04
CA CYS A 173 11.28 -13.06 9.07
C CYS A 173 9.90 -12.41 8.95
N CYS A 174 9.19 -12.39 10.07
CA CYS A 174 8.44 -11.20 10.46
C CYS A 174 8.50 -11.12 12.00
N LYS A 175 9.57 -10.52 12.50
CA LYS A 175 9.66 -10.11 13.91
C LYS A 175 9.33 -8.63 13.95
N MET A 176 8.44 -8.33 14.90
CA MET A 176 7.88 -7.06 15.34
C MET A 176 8.82 -5.86 15.25
#